data_AF-A0A507QR53-F1
#
_entry.id   AF-A0A507QR53-F1
#
_cell.length_a   1.000
_cell.length_b   1.000
_cell.length_c   1.000
_cell.angle_alpha   90.00
_cell.angle_beta   90.00
_cell.angle_gamma   90.00
#
_symmetry.space_group_name_H-M   'P 1'
#
loop_
_entity.id
_entity.type
_entity.pdbx_description
1 polymer ?
#
loop_
_entity_poly.entity_id
_entity_poly.type
_entity_poly.pdbx_seq_one_letter_code
_entity_poly.pdbx_strand_id
1 'polypeptide(L)'
;MSSSSDKSVTAQELKSDWMRRRIFGTEDIDPYRNQLQGFYDNLEQLKKLPLWVAHYDLNEVNVLIDEECNITGLIDWELSTPLPFGVNFGRIHTYGGEYTGGEFLVPDEFEDAERAFWNELFDGMPAETRDSLKKQVDLVQDAVILGTLLDCLSFEQGRVIVGPVSKKALPKLLTYRVPFVRGSAPPYKE
;
A
#
# COMPACT_ATOMS: atom_id res chain seq x y z
N MET A 1 18.83 -36.33 36.78
CA MET A 1 18.31 -35.81 35.49
C MET A 1 17.47 -34.58 35.78
N SER A 2 17.94 -33.41 35.39
CA SER A 2 17.16 -32.27 34.85
C SER A 2 18.13 -31.09 34.75
N SER A 3 18.70 -30.90 33.56
CA SER A 3 19.46 -29.69 33.25
C SER A 3 18.47 -28.65 32.72
N SER A 4 18.18 -27.61 33.50
CA SER A 4 17.54 -26.40 32.97
C SER A 4 18.66 -25.50 32.43
N SER A 5 18.87 -25.55 31.11
CA SER A 5 19.75 -24.63 30.42
C SER A 5 19.09 -23.25 30.36
N ASP A 6 19.54 -22.34 31.20
CA ASP A 6 19.16 -20.94 31.14
C ASP A 6 19.84 -20.32 29.90
N LYS A 7 19.06 -20.06 28.85
CA LYS A 7 19.57 -19.43 27.63
C LYS A 7 19.70 -17.94 27.89
N SER A 8 20.92 -17.45 28.02
CA SER A 8 21.19 -16.01 28.12
C SER A 8 20.75 -15.30 26.84
N VAL A 9 19.63 -14.59 26.90
CA VAL A 9 19.15 -13.72 25.82
C VAL A 9 20.04 -12.48 25.76
N THR A 10 20.56 -12.16 24.59
CA THR A 10 21.48 -11.03 24.37
C THR A 10 20.73 -9.69 24.39
N ALA A 11 21.42 -8.59 24.72
CA ALA A 11 20.83 -7.25 24.70
C ALA A 11 20.30 -6.83 23.31
N GLN A 12 20.82 -7.45 22.24
CA GLN A 12 20.42 -7.23 20.86
C GLN A 12 19.12 -7.97 20.52
N GLU A 13 18.95 -9.20 21.03
CA GLU A 13 17.68 -9.93 20.99
C GLU A 13 16.61 -9.24 21.84
N LEU A 14 16.95 -8.72 23.01
CA LEU A 14 16.04 -7.93 23.85
C LEU A 14 15.63 -6.61 23.17
N LYS A 15 16.55 -5.89 22.50
CA LYS A 15 16.21 -4.71 21.69
C LYS A 15 15.31 -5.06 20.50
N SER A 16 15.57 -6.18 19.84
CA SER A 16 14.79 -6.65 18.69
C SER A 16 13.40 -7.12 19.11
N ASP A 17 13.28 -7.86 20.22
CA ASP A 17 12.01 -8.29 20.80
C ASP A 17 11.21 -7.10 21.35
N TRP A 18 11.89 -6.12 21.95
CA TRP A 18 11.28 -4.88 22.44
C TRP A 18 10.80 -3.97 21.29
N MET A 19 11.57 -3.83 20.21
CA MET A 19 11.10 -3.16 18.99
C MET A 19 9.94 -3.92 18.33
N ARG A 20 10.00 -5.26 18.27
CA ARG A 20 8.90 -6.10 17.74
C ARG A 20 7.61 -5.95 18.55
N ARG A 21 7.68 -5.90 19.88
CA ARG A 21 6.50 -5.73 20.75
C ARG A 21 5.92 -4.31 20.69
N ARG A 22 6.72 -3.30 20.36
CA ARG A 22 6.30 -1.89 20.33
C ARG A 22 5.82 -1.44 18.95
N ILE A 23 6.41 -1.97 17.88
CA ILE A 23 5.98 -1.74 16.49
C ILE A 23 4.74 -2.60 16.15
N PHE A 24 4.62 -3.80 16.72
CA PHE A 24 3.50 -4.72 16.43
C PHE A 24 2.70 -5.09 17.68
N GLY A 25 2.51 -4.12 18.58
CA GLY A 25 1.82 -4.28 19.86
C GLY A 25 0.31 -4.12 19.78
N THR A 26 -0.32 -4.46 18.66
CA THR A 26 -1.78 -4.38 18.49
C THR A 26 -2.30 -5.66 17.86
N GLU A 27 -3.30 -6.26 18.50
CA GLU A 27 -4.05 -7.41 17.97
C GLU A 27 -4.59 -7.14 16.56
N ASP A 28 -4.73 -5.86 16.19
CA ASP A 28 -5.18 -5.38 14.89
C ASP A 28 -4.20 -5.65 13.74
N ILE A 29 -2.88 -5.63 14.00
CA ILE A 29 -1.85 -5.80 12.96
C ILE A 29 -1.25 -7.21 12.91
N ASP A 30 -1.44 -8.00 13.97
CA ASP A 30 -0.93 -9.37 14.06
C ASP A 30 -1.25 -10.26 12.86
N PRO A 31 -2.48 -10.22 12.28
CA PRO A 31 -2.79 -11.01 11.08
C PRO A 31 -1.87 -10.72 9.88
N TYR A 32 -1.31 -9.51 9.81
CA TYR A 32 -0.50 -9.05 8.68
C TYR A 32 1.00 -9.08 8.96
N ARG A 33 1.42 -9.56 10.14
CA ARG A 33 2.83 -9.59 10.58
C ARG A 33 3.73 -10.32 9.58
N ASN A 34 3.31 -11.47 9.07
CA ASN A 34 4.11 -12.25 8.11
C ASN A 34 4.26 -11.52 6.78
N GLN A 35 3.22 -10.82 6.33
CA GLN A 35 3.25 -10.03 5.11
C GLN A 35 4.17 -8.82 5.25
N LEU A 36 4.07 -8.11 6.38
CA LEU A 36 4.99 -7.03 6.76
C LEU A 36 6.46 -7.49 6.82
N GLN A 37 6.70 -8.66 7.42
CA GLN A 37 8.03 -9.25 7.43
C GLN A 37 8.50 -9.60 6.01
N GLY A 38 7.63 -10.14 5.16
CA GLY A 38 7.94 -10.40 3.75
C GLY A 38 8.35 -9.14 2.98
N PHE A 39 7.65 -8.02 3.19
CA PHE A 39 8.05 -6.73 2.61
C PHE A 39 9.39 -6.22 3.15
N TYR A 40 9.63 -6.37 4.45
CA TYR A 40 10.90 -6.00 5.06
C TYR A 40 12.06 -6.84 4.49
N ASP A 41 11.87 -8.14 4.37
CA ASP A 41 12.87 -9.05 3.81
C ASP A 41 13.13 -8.79 2.32
N ASN A 42 12.13 -8.26 1.61
CA ASN A 42 12.20 -7.90 0.18
C ASN A 42 12.58 -6.42 -0.08
N LEU A 43 12.97 -5.66 0.94
CA LEU A 43 13.21 -4.22 0.84
C LEU A 43 14.26 -3.85 -0.23
N GLU A 44 15.31 -4.67 -0.38
CA GLU A 44 16.35 -4.46 -1.40
C GLU A 44 15.84 -4.65 -2.83
N GLN A 45 14.81 -5.47 -3.05
CA GLN A 45 14.17 -5.54 -4.36
C GLN A 45 13.30 -4.32 -4.59
N LEU A 46 12.46 -3.93 -3.61
CA LEU A 46 11.60 -2.75 -3.71
C LEU A 46 12.38 -1.48 -4.05
N LYS A 47 13.60 -1.33 -3.53
CA LYS A 47 14.53 -0.23 -3.86
C LYS A 47 14.98 -0.18 -5.32
N LYS A 48 14.78 -1.25 -6.11
CA LYS A 48 15.10 -1.27 -7.55
C LYS A 48 14.04 -0.58 -8.40
N LEU A 49 12.83 -0.39 -7.87
CA LEU A 49 11.82 0.39 -8.55
C LEU A 49 12.28 1.86 -8.64
N PRO A 50 11.98 2.55 -9.75
CA PRO A 50 12.35 3.94 -9.91
C PRO A 50 11.71 4.78 -8.80
N LEU A 51 12.47 5.74 -8.26
CA LEU A 51 11.93 6.75 -7.37
C LEU A 51 11.15 7.78 -8.18
N TRP A 52 10.08 8.28 -7.59
CA TRP A 52 9.27 9.35 -8.13
C TRP A 52 8.73 10.21 -6.99
N VAL A 53 8.36 11.45 -7.30
CA VAL A 53 7.73 12.33 -6.32
C VAL A 53 6.30 11.84 -6.13
N ALA A 54 6.10 11.06 -5.08
CA ALA A 54 4.79 10.59 -4.67
C ALA A 54 4.05 11.73 -3.96
N HIS A 55 2.78 11.93 -4.29
CA HIS A 55 1.92 12.88 -3.59
C HIS A 55 1.68 12.48 -2.12
N TYR A 56 1.62 11.16 -1.89
CA TYR A 56 1.32 10.44 -0.64
C TYR A 56 -0.10 10.62 -0.09
N ASP A 57 -0.71 11.78 -0.32
CA ASP A 57 -2.10 12.08 0.03
C ASP A 57 -3.01 12.29 -1.20
N LEU A 58 -2.76 11.56 -2.28
CA LEU A 58 -3.65 11.70 -3.45
C LEU A 58 -5.00 11.07 -3.08
N ASN A 59 -6.07 11.87 -3.14
CA ASN A 59 -7.46 11.53 -2.81
C ASN A 59 -8.39 12.52 -3.56
N GLU A 60 -9.70 12.31 -3.48
CA GLU A 60 -10.72 13.07 -4.21
C GLU A 60 -10.76 14.56 -3.85
N VAL A 61 -10.37 14.95 -2.64
CA VAL A 61 -10.35 16.37 -2.24
C VAL A 61 -9.08 17.11 -2.70
N ASN A 62 -8.06 16.36 -3.14
CA ASN A 62 -6.78 16.88 -3.62
C ASN A 62 -6.65 16.90 -5.15
N VAL A 63 -7.73 16.56 -5.87
CA VAL A 63 -7.83 16.61 -7.33
C VAL A 63 -8.79 17.72 -7.75
N LEU A 64 -8.29 18.71 -8.49
CA LEU A 64 -9.12 19.78 -9.04
C LEU A 64 -9.72 19.36 -10.38
N ILE A 65 -11.00 19.67 -10.56
CA ILE A 65 -11.73 19.45 -11.81
C ILE A 65 -12.39 20.75 -12.31
N ASP A 66 -12.54 20.90 -13.63
CA ASP A 66 -13.35 21.97 -14.22
C ASP A 66 -14.84 21.57 -14.34
N GLU A 67 -15.66 22.44 -14.95
CA GLU A 67 -17.10 22.23 -15.14
C GLU A 67 -17.42 21.04 -16.08
N GLU A 68 -16.45 20.64 -16.91
CA GLU A 68 -16.52 19.51 -17.83
C GLU A 68 -15.91 18.22 -17.26
N CYS A 69 -15.55 18.22 -15.97
CA CYS A 69 -14.91 17.10 -15.27
C CYS A 69 -13.50 16.74 -15.78
N ASN A 70 -12.78 17.65 -16.44
CA ASN A 70 -11.37 17.45 -16.74
C ASN A 70 -10.53 17.72 -15.50
N ILE A 71 -9.51 16.88 -15.27
CA ILE A 71 -8.52 17.12 -14.21
C ILE A 71 -7.67 18.34 -14.60
N THR A 72 -7.73 19.38 -13.78
CA THR A 72 -7.01 20.65 -14.01
C THR A 72 -5.76 20.80 -13.14
N GLY A 73 -5.67 20.05 -12.05
CA GLY A 73 -4.50 20.08 -11.18
C GLY A 73 -4.59 19.16 -9.98
N LEU A 74 -3.43 18.95 -9.35
CA LEU A 74 -3.30 18.31 -8.05
C LEU A 74 -2.82 19.35 -7.03
N ILE A 75 -3.43 19.35 -5.85
CA ILE A 75 -3.11 20.29 -4.76
C ILE A 75 -2.73 19.53 -3.49
N ASP A 76 -2.25 20.27 -2.49
CA ASP A 76 -1.90 19.73 -1.18
C ASP A 76 -0.72 18.73 -1.19
N TRP A 77 0.42 19.21 -1.69
CA TRP A 77 1.65 18.42 -1.82
C TRP A 77 2.45 18.30 -0.51
N GLU A 78 1.88 18.64 0.65
CA GLU A 78 2.65 18.75 1.90
C GLU A 78 3.25 17.43 2.39
N LEU A 79 2.63 16.30 2.04
CA LEU A 79 3.10 14.95 2.36
C LEU A 79 3.97 14.34 1.25
N SER A 80 4.29 15.11 0.21
CA SER A 80 4.99 14.58 -0.95
C SER A 80 6.42 14.18 -0.63
N THR A 81 6.81 12.98 -1.07
CA THR A 81 8.12 12.42 -0.77
C THR A 81 8.59 11.47 -1.87
N PRO A 82 9.90 11.38 -2.16
CA PRO A 82 10.42 10.37 -3.07
C PRO A 82 10.16 8.96 -2.52
N LEU A 83 9.37 8.16 -3.24
CA LEU A 83 9.09 6.76 -2.91
C LEU A 83 9.39 5.85 -4.10
N PRO A 84 9.63 4.55 -3.87
CA PRO A 84 9.60 3.58 -4.94
C PRO A 84 8.25 3.61 -5.67
N PHE A 85 8.28 3.50 -7.00
CA PHE A 85 7.07 3.40 -7.81
C PHE A 85 6.12 2.31 -7.28
N GLY A 86 4.82 2.54 -7.32
CA GLY A 86 3.84 1.61 -6.74
C GLY A 86 3.37 2.03 -5.35
N VAL A 87 4.27 2.44 -4.45
CA VAL A 87 3.93 2.68 -3.03
C VAL A 87 2.87 3.76 -2.84
N ASN A 88 2.90 4.84 -3.62
CA ASN A 88 1.90 5.92 -3.56
C ASN A 88 0.48 5.47 -3.94
N PHE A 89 0.36 4.38 -4.70
CA PHE A 89 -0.92 3.94 -5.24
C PHE A 89 -1.67 3.00 -4.27
N GLY A 90 -1.26 2.95 -3.00
CA GLY A 90 -2.02 2.26 -1.96
C GLY A 90 -3.47 2.75 -1.82
N ARG A 91 -3.72 4.01 -2.19
CA ARG A 91 -5.04 4.65 -2.20
C ARG A 91 -5.84 4.47 -3.49
N ILE A 92 -5.38 3.62 -4.43
CA ILE A 92 -6.15 3.30 -5.64
C ILE A 92 -7.57 2.82 -5.33
N HIS A 93 -7.76 2.21 -4.15
CA HIS A 93 -9.05 1.75 -3.66
C HIS A 93 -10.07 2.87 -3.48
N THR A 94 -9.65 4.07 -3.12
CA THR A 94 -10.54 5.21 -2.85
C THR A 94 -10.68 6.16 -4.04
N TYR A 95 -9.98 5.92 -5.15
CA TYR A 95 -10.20 6.70 -6.39
C TYR A 95 -11.45 6.27 -7.14
N GLY A 96 -11.72 4.96 -7.17
CA GLY A 96 -12.92 4.41 -7.80
C GLY A 96 -13.88 3.74 -6.81
N GLY A 97 -13.48 3.56 -5.55
CA GLY A 97 -14.28 2.92 -4.51
C GLY A 97 -14.63 3.88 -3.39
N GLU A 98 -15.57 3.49 -2.54
CA GLU A 98 -16.11 4.37 -1.50
C GLU A 98 -16.24 3.67 -0.15
N TYR A 99 -16.16 4.46 0.92
CA TYR A 99 -16.46 3.99 2.27
C TYR A 99 -17.85 4.45 2.68
N THR A 100 -18.81 3.51 2.72
CA THR A 100 -20.20 3.78 3.10
C THR A 100 -20.60 2.87 4.25
N GLY A 101 -21.16 3.44 5.32
CA GLY A 101 -21.60 2.66 6.49
C GLY A 101 -20.48 1.92 7.25
N GLY A 102 -19.23 2.37 7.10
CA GLY A 102 -18.06 1.70 7.67
C GLY A 102 -17.60 0.46 6.90
N GLU A 103 -18.06 0.30 5.66
CA GLU A 103 -17.64 -0.76 4.73
C GLU A 103 -17.02 -0.16 3.48
N PHE A 104 -16.04 -0.87 2.92
CA PHE A 104 -15.51 -0.55 1.60
C PHE A 104 -16.41 -1.15 0.53
N LEU A 105 -16.96 -0.30 -0.33
CA LEU A 105 -17.78 -0.68 -1.48
C LEU A 105 -16.97 -0.52 -2.77
N VAL A 106 -17.21 -1.44 -3.70
CA VAL A 106 -16.64 -1.44 -5.05
C VAL A 106 -17.80 -1.16 -6.00
N PRO A 107 -17.95 0.08 -6.49
CA PRO A 107 -18.95 0.43 -7.50
C PRO A 107 -18.76 -0.37 -8.81
N ASP A 108 -19.81 -0.44 -9.62
CA ASP A 108 -19.77 -1.17 -10.89
C ASP A 108 -18.72 -0.58 -11.85
N GLU A 109 -18.50 0.74 -11.79
CA GLU A 109 -17.54 1.48 -12.60
C GLU A 109 -16.10 1.43 -12.07
N PHE A 110 -15.85 0.80 -10.92
CA PHE A 110 -14.52 0.76 -10.28
C PHE A 110 -13.46 0.24 -11.24
N GLU A 111 -13.75 -0.87 -11.93
CA GLU A 111 -12.79 -1.52 -12.80
C GLU A 111 -12.45 -0.65 -14.02
N ASP A 112 -13.43 0.05 -14.59
CA ASP A 112 -13.20 0.93 -15.73
C ASP A 112 -12.34 2.13 -15.32
N ALA A 113 -12.64 2.75 -14.18
CA ALA A 113 -11.87 3.86 -13.63
C ALA A 113 -10.43 3.45 -13.29
N GLU A 114 -10.25 2.31 -12.62
CA GLU A 114 -8.95 1.78 -12.22
C GLU A 114 -8.09 1.40 -13.42
N ARG A 115 -8.67 0.80 -14.46
CA ARG A 115 -7.96 0.51 -15.71
C ARG A 115 -7.56 1.77 -16.45
N ALA A 116 -8.46 2.75 -16.56
CA ALA A 116 -8.15 4.03 -17.18
C ALA A 116 -6.97 4.70 -16.46
N PHE A 117 -7.01 4.75 -15.13
CA PHE A 117 -5.92 5.27 -14.31
C PHE A 117 -4.57 4.62 -14.62
N TRP A 118 -4.49 3.28 -14.58
CA TRP A 118 -3.23 2.57 -14.80
C TRP A 118 -2.73 2.70 -16.24
N ASN A 119 -3.63 2.70 -17.23
CA ASN A 119 -3.28 2.88 -18.63
C ASN A 119 -2.71 4.27 -18.89
N GLU A 120 -3.43 5.32 -18.50
CA GLU A 120 -2.99 6.70 -18.68
C GLU A 120 -1.68 6.98 -17.94
N LEU A 121 -1.54 6.45 -16.72
CA LEU A 121 -0.30 6.54 -15.95
C LEU A 121 0.87 5.93 -16.70
N PHE A 122 0.73 4.71 -17.26
CA PHE A 122 1.80 4.06 -18.00
C PHE A 122 2.06 4.74 -19.34
N ASP A 123 1.02 5.17 -20.06
CA ASP A 123 1.16 5.79 -21.37
C ASP A 123 1.74 7.20 -21.32
N GLY A 124 1.53 7.91 -20.21
CA GLY A 124 2.18 9.19 -19.93
C GLY A 124 3.68 9.09 -19.56
N MET A 125 4.22 7.89 -19.33
CA MET A 125 5.62 7.70 -18.94
C MET A 125 6.59 7.64 -20.13
N PRO A 126 7.86 8.03 -19.94
CA PRO A 126 8.92 7.71 -20.89
C PRO A 126 8.98 6.20 -21.18
N ALA A 127 9.17 5.84 -22.45
CA ALA A 127 9.13 4.44 -22.89
C ALA A 127 10.10 3.53 -22.12
N GLU A 128 11.31 4.01 -21.83
CA GLU A 128 12.31 3.28 -21.05
C GLU A 128 11.82 2.97 -19.62
N THR A 129 11.23 3.96 -18.94
CA THR A 129 10.65 3.78 -17.61
C THR A 129 9.50 2.79 -17.64
N ARG A 130 8.58 2.97 -18.60
CA ARG A 130 7.42 2.07 -18.81
C ARG A 130 7.87 0.62 -19.03
N ASP A 131 8.84 0.40 -19.91
CA ASP A 131 9.32 -0.94 -20.25
C ASP A 131 10.07 -1.59 -19.09
N SER A 132 10.81 -0.80 -18.31
CA SER A 132 11.47 -1.26 -17.07
C SER A 132 10.45 -1.70 -16.01
N LEU A 133 9.38 -0.92 -15.81
CA LEU A 133 8.31 -1.25 -14.87
C LEU A 133 7.51 -2.48 -15.32
N LYS A 134 7.20 -2.61 -16.61
CA LYS A 134 6.51 -3.79 -17.17
C LYS A 134 7.29 -5.09 -16.94
N LYS A 135 8.63 -5.04 -16.97
CA LYS A 135 9.48 -6.21 -16.66
C LYS A 135 9.49 -6.59 -15.18
N GLN A 136 9.03 -5.70 -14.30
CA GLN A 136 9.04 -5.84 -12.85
C GLN A 136 7.62 -5.71 -12.28
N VAL A 137 6.60 -6.09 -13.04
CA VAL A 137 5.19 -5.81 -12.70
C VAL A 137 4.75 -6.47 -11.38
N ASP A 138 5.29 -7.64 -11.03
CA ASP A 138 5.03 -8.27 -9.73
C ASP A 138 5.64 -7.47 -8.58
N LEU A 139 6.79 -6.84 -8.78
CA LEU A 139 7.40 -5.97 -7.78
C LEU A 139 6.63 -4.65 -7.63
N VAL A 140 6.08 -4.13 -8.74
CA VAL A 140 5.14 -2.99 -8.69
C VAL A 140 3.90 -3.35 -7.89
N GLN A 141 3.33 -4.54 -8.12
CA GLN A 141 2.22 -5.06 -7.34
C GLN A 141 2.54 -5.14 -5.85
N ASP A 142 3.70 -5.69 -5.47
CA ASP A 142 4.14 -5.75 -4.07
C ASP A 142 4.26 -4.36 -3.46
N ALA A 143 4.80 -3.39 -4.21
CA ALA A 143 4.91 -2.01 -3.78
C ALA A 143 3.53 -1.35 -3.57
N VAL A 144 2.55 -1.61 -4.44
CA VAL A 144 1.17 -1.12 -4.26
C VAL A 144 0.56 -1.68 -2.99
N ILE A 145 0.69 -2.98 -2.74
CA ILE A 145 0.14 -3.62 -1.53
C ILE A 145 0.84 -3.13 -0.26
N LEU A 146 2.15 -2.88 -0.33
CA LEU A 146 2.86 -2.21 0.76
C LEU A 146 2.27 -0.82 1.01
N GLY A 147 2.02 -0.04 -0.04
CA GLY A 147 1.34 1.25 0.03
C GLY A 147 -0.03 1.17 0.71
N THR A 148 -0.88 0.24 0.26
CA THR A 148 -2.22 -0.01 0.82
C THR A 148 -2.15 -0.29 2.31
N LEU A 149 -1.21 -1.15 2.70
CA LEU A 149 -1.04 -1.51 4.09
C LEU A 149 -0.62 -0.29 4.90
N LEU A 150 0.42 0.45 4.47
CA LEU A 150 0.93 1.63 5.16
C LEU A 150 -0.13 2.74 5.31
N ASP A 151 -0.98 2.94 4.30
CA ASP A 151 -2.08 3.90 4.33
C ASP A 151 -3.13 3.57 5.41
N CYS A 152 -3.31 2.29 5.73
CA CYS A 152 -4.24 1.85 6.76
C CYS A 152 -3.67 1.92 8.18
N LEU A 153 -2.37 2.22 8.35
CA LEU A 153 -1.70 2.28 9.65
C LEU A 153 -1.58 3.71 10.15
N SER A 154 -1.74 3.90 11.45
CA SER A 154 -1.41 5.15 12.11
C SER A 154 -0.53 4.90 13.34
N PHE A 155 0.29 5.87 13.69
CA PHE A 155 1.13 5.82 14.89
C PHE A 155 0.55 6.71 15.98
N GLU A 156 0.03 6.10 17.04
CA GLU A 156 -0.52 6.80 18.20
C GLU A 156 0.17 6.35 19.47
N GLN A 157 0.71 7.30 20.25
CA GLN A 157 1.35 7.05 21.55
C GLN A 157 2.43 5.94 21.51
N GLY A 158 3.14 5.81 20.38
CA GLY A 158 4.18 4.81 20.17
C GLY A 158 3.66 3.40 19.89
N ARG A 159 2.41 3.27 19.44
CA ARG A 159 1.78 2.03 18.97
C ARG A 159 1.29 2.22 17.53
N VAL A 160 1.33 1.15 16.75
CA VAL A 160 0.68 1.08 15.44
C VAL A 160 -0.77 0.71 15.63
N ILE A 161 -1.69 1.54 15.18
CA ILE A 161 -3.13 1.27 15.22
C ILE A 161 -3.68 1.16 13.79
N VAL A 162 -4.83 0.51 13.67
CA VAL A 162 -5.61 0.42 12.43
C VAL A 162 -7.01 0.94 12.73
N GLY A 163 -7.47 1.93 11.98
CA GLY A 163 -8.82 2.47 12.14
C GLY A 163 -9.89 1.39 11.96
N PRO A 164 -11.05 1.45 12.64
CA PRO A 164 -12.08 0.40 12.57
C PRO A 164 -12.55 0.09 11.14
N VAL A 165 -12.67 1.12 10.31
CA VAL A 165 -13.06 1.01 8.89
C VAL A 165 -11.96 0.30 8.09
N SER A 166 -10.72 0.77 8.19
CA SER A 166 -9.56 0.14 7.56
C SER A 166 -9.38 -1.30 8.01
N LYS A 167 -9.55 -1.60 9.30
CA LYS A 167 -9.43 -2.96 9.85
C LYS A 167 -10.39 -3.93 9.17
N LYS A 168 -11.62 -3.49 8.88
CA LYS A 168 -12.63 -4.30 8.19
C LYS A 168 -12.35 -4.44 6.69
N ALA A 169 -11.83 -3.40 6.04
CA ALA A 169 -11.57 -3.39 4.61
C ALA A 169 -10.26 -4.10 4.23
N LEU A 170 -9.24 -4.03 5.08
CA LEU A 170 -7.88 -4.47 4.80
C LEU A 170 -7.77 -5.91 4.26
N PRO A 171 -8.51 -6.92 4.77
CA PRO A 171 -8.51 -8.26 4.18
C PRO A 171 -8.85 -8.26 2.69
N LYS A 172 -9.86 -7.48 2.28
CA LYS A 172 -10.25 -7.31 0.87
C LYS A 172 -9.21 -6.49 0.11
N LEU A 173 -8.79 -5.36 0.65
CA LEU A 173 -7.84 -4.45 -0.01
C LEU A 173 -6.51 -5.15 -0.36
N LEU A 174 -6.02 -6.03 0.52
CA LEU A 174 -4.78 -6.79 0.30
C LEU A 174 -4.92 -7.89 -0.77
N THR A 175 -6.12 -8.20 -1.23
CA THR A 175 -6.33 -9.09 -2.39
C THR A 175 -6.24 -8.38 -3.74
N TYR A 176 -6.15 -7.05 -3.72
CA TYR A 176 -6.11 -6.23 -4.92
C TYR A 176 -5.00 -6.65 -5.88
N ARG A 177 -5.29 -6.63 -7.18
CA ARG A 177 -4.31 -6.90 -8.23
C ARG A 177 -4.34 -5.81 -9.27
N VAL A 178 -3.17 -5.22 -9.58
CA VAL A 178 -3.05 -4.22 -10.64
C VAL A 178 -3.43 -4.83 -11.99
N PRO A 179 -4.04 -4.06 -12.92
CA PRO A 179 -4.54 -4.56 -14.21
C PRO A 179 -3.50 -5.36 -15.00
N PHE A 180 -2.26 -4.88 -15.03
CA PHE A 180 -1.15 -5.49 -15.77
C PHE A 180 -0.73 -6.86 -15.21
N VAL A 181 -1.12 -7.17 -13.96
CA VAL A 181 -0.84 -8.46 -13.32
C VAL A 181 -2.06 -9.38 -13.39
N ARG A 182 -3.27 -8.86 -13.21
CA ARG A 182 -4.51 -9.68 -13.20
C ARG A 182 -5.06 -9.98 -14.60
N GLY A 183 -4.67 -9.23 -15.63
CA GLY A 183 -5.26 -9.36 -16.95
C GLY A 183 -6.75 -9.02 -16.92
N SER A 184 -7.61 -9.99 -17.23
CA SER A 184 -9.06 -9.85 -17.24
C SER A 184 -9.75 -10.35 -15.97
N ALA A 185 -9.02 -10.89 -14.98
CA ALA A 185 -9.61 -11.28 -13.70
C ALA A 185 -10.07 -10.04 -12.92
N PRO A 186 -11.06 -10.12 -12.00
CA PRO A 186 -11.55 -8.97 -11.22
C PRO A 186 -10.47 -8.26 -10.38
N PRO A 187 -10.65 -6.98 -10.00
CA PRO A 187 -9.65 -6.21 -9.24
C PRO A 187 -9.29 -6.81 -7.88
N TYR A 188 -10.26 -7.45 -7.22
CA TYR A 188 -10.12 -8.08 -5.91
C TYR A 188 -10.42 -9.58 -6.03
N LYS A 189 -9.78 -10.40 -5.20
CA LYS A 189 -10.13 -11.82 -5.09
C LYS A 189 -11.29 -11.98 -4.12
N GLU A 190 -12.14 -12.98 -4.40
CA GLU A 190 -13.17 -13.45 -3.47
C GLU A 190 -12.58 -14.18 -2.25
#